data_AF-A0A412AUG1-F1
#
_entry.id   AF-A0A412AUG1-F1
#
_cell.length_a   1.000
_cell.length_b   1.000
_cell.length_c   1.000
_cell.angle_alpha   90.00
_cell.angle_beta   90.00
_cell.angle_gamma   90.00
#
_symmetry.space_group_name_H-M   'P 1'
#
loop_
_entity.id
_entity.type
_entity.pdbx_description
1 polymer ?
#
loop_
_entity_poly.entity_id
_entity_poly.type
_entity_poly.pdbx_seq_one_letter_code
_entity_poly.pdbx_strand_id
1 'polypeptide(L)' 'MNYHHLSIEERSCIRKYYVDGLSYREIARLIGRNVSTISREIRRNCTHMYDIPTYYPHTAQKK' A
#
# COMPACT_ATOMS: atom_id res chain seq x y z
N MET A 1 -0.23 4.80 -21.34
CA MET A 1 -0.34 4.16 -20.02
C MET A 1 0.02 5.19 -18.96
N ASN A 2 -0.98 5.89 -18.40
CA ASN A 2 -0.73 6.82 -17.29
C ASN A 2 -0.55 6.02 -16.01
N TYR A 3 0.69 5.87 -15.58
CA TYR A 3 1.00 5.20 -14.33
C TYR A 3 0.72 6.17 -13.17
N HIS A 4 -0.52 6.15 -12.69
CA HIS A 4 -0.88 6.92 -11.49
C HIS A 4 -0.28 6.22 -10.27
N HIS A 5 0.92 6.63 -9.89
CA HIS A 5 1.54 6.23 -8.64
C HIS A 5 0.58 6.48 -7.47
N LEU A 6 0.50 5.52 -6.56
CA LEU A 6 -0.22 5.70 -5.30
C LEU A 6 0.44 6.84 -4.53
N SER A 7 -0.36 7.82 -4.12
CA SER A 7 0.09 8.90 -3.25
C SER A 7 0.50 8.36 -1.88
N ILE A 8 1.25 9.14 -1.12
CA ILE A 8 1.62 8.81 0.26
C ILE A 8 0.39 8.62 1.13
N GLU A 9 -0.66 9.42 0.91
CA GLU A 9 -1.93 9.30 1.62
C GLU A 9 -2.63 7.98 1.29
N GLU A 10 -2.73 7.60 0.01
CA GLU A 10 -3.34 6.33 -0.40
C GLU A 10 -2.59 5.14 0.21
N ARG A 11 -1.25 5.16 0.22
CA ARG A 11 -0.44 4.11 0.86
C ARG A 11 -0.66 4.05 2.38
N SER A 12 -0.78 5.20 3.03
CA SER A 12 -1.06 5.27 4.48
C SER A 12 -2.43 4.71 4.81
N CYS A 13 -3.45 5.01 3.98
CA CYS A 13 -4.78 4.42 4.08
C CYS A 13 -4.75 2.91 3.86
N ILE A 14 -4.05 2.41 2.83
CA ILE A 14 -3.89 0.96 2.58
C ILE A 14 -3.31 0.27 3.81
N ARG A 15 -2.24 0.81 4.39
CA ARG A 15 -1.60 0.25 5.58
C ARG A 15 -2.55 0.23 6.77
N LYS A 16 -3.22 1.36 7.05
CA LYS A 16 -4.17 1.47 8.15
C LYS A 16 -5.28 0.42 8.04
N TYR A 17 -5.95 0.37 6.89
CA TYR A 17 -7.07 -0.55 6.68
C TYR A 17 -6.65 -2.02 6.70
N TYR A 18 -5.45 -2.33 6.22
CA TYR A 18 -4.92 -3.69 6.30
C TYR A 18 -4.62 -4.11 7.75
N VAL A 19 -4.04 -3.21 8.56
CA VAL A 19 -3.82 -3.45 10.00
C VAL A 19 -5.15 -3.61 10.75
N ASP A 20 -6.17 -2.85 10.35
CA ASP A 20 -7.55 -2.98 10.87
C ASP A 20 -8.22 -4.30 10.44
N GLY A 21 -7.58 -5.12 9.60
CA GLY A 21 -8.06 -6.44 9.20
C GLY A 21 -9.05 -6.46 8.03
N LEU A 22 -9.20 -5.33 7.32
CA LEU A 22 -10.11 -5.23 6.17
C LEU A 22 -9.64 -6.07 4.98
N SER A 23 -10.60 -6.62 4.22
CA SER A 23 -10.27 -7.38 3.01
C SER A 23 -9.77 -6.46 1.89
N TYR A 24 -8.92 -6.96 0.99
CA TYR A 24 -8.42 -6.18 -0.14
C TYR A 24 -9.51 -5.53 -1.01
N ARG A 25 -10.68 -6.16 -1.08
CA ARG A 25 -11.83 -5.64 -1.85
C ARG A 25 -12.47 -4.44 -1.16
N GLU A 26 -12.53 -4.44 0.17
CA GLU A 26 -13.05 -3.30 0.94
C GLU A 26 -12.09 -2.12 0.88
N ILE A 27 -10.79 -2.37 1.07
CA ILE A 27 -9.75 -1.34 0.93
C ILE A 27 -9.81 -0.71 -0.48
N ALA A 28 -9.99 -1.52 -1.51
CA ALA A 28 -10.14 -1.06 -2.89
C ALA A 28 -11.37 -0.17 -3.10
N ARG A 29 -12.51 -0.52 -2.49
CA ARG A 29 -13.72 0.32 -2.54
C ARG A 29 -13.53 1.65 -1.80
N LEU A 30 -12.88 1.63 -0.63
CA LEU A 30 -12.64 2.82 0.20
C LEU A 30 -11.71 3.83 -0.47
N ILE A 31 -10.68 3.34 -1.17
CA ILE A 31 -9.68 4.18 -1.83
C ILE A 31 -10.07 4.48 -3.29
N GLY A 32 -11.06 3.77 -3.85
CA GLY A 32 -11.47 3.92 -5.25
C GLY A 32 -10.42 3.40 -6.24
N ARG A 33 -9.59 2.44 -5.83
CA ARG A 33 -8.52 1.86 -6.65
C ARG A 33 -8.81 0.39 -6.97
N ASN A 34 -8.20 -0.10 -8.04
CA ASN A 34 -8.35 -1.51 -8.41
C ASN A 34 -7.70 -2.43 -7.34
N VAL A 35 -8.39 -3.51 -6.98
CA VAL A 35 -7.90 -4.55 -6.06
C VAL A 35 -6.51 -5.07 -6.45
N SER A 36 -6.24 -5.19 -7.76
CA SER A 36 -4.94 -5.62 -8.29
C SER A 36 -3.81 -4.65 -7.92
N THR A 37 -4.10 -3.35 -7.88
CA THR A 37 -3.12 -2.32 -7.50
C THR A 37 -2.81 -2.41 -6.02
N ILE A 38 -3.85 -2.52 -5.17
CA ILE A 38 -3.68 -2.68 -3.72
C ILE A 38 -2.95 -3.98 -3.40
N SER A 39 -3.33 -5.09 -4.02
CA SER A 39 -2.67 -6.38 -3.84
C SER A 39 -1.19 -6.34 -4.25
N ARG A 40 -0.85 -5.65 -5.34
CA ARG A 40 0.55 -5.43 -5.72
C ARG A 40 1.31 -4.57 -4.71
N GLU A 41 0.69 -3.50 -4.20
CA GLU A 41 1.31 -2.62 -3.20
C GLU A 41 1.59 -3.38 -1.90
N ILE A 42 0.59 -4.12 -1.41
CA ILE A 42 0.70 -4.93 -0.19
C ILE A 42 1.75 -6.02 -0.38
N ARG A 43 1.75 -6.76 -1.50
CA ARG A 43 2.79 -7.78 -1.75
C ARG A 43 4.19 -7.19 -1.91
N ARG A 44 4.33 -5.97 -2.44
CA ARG A 44 5.64 -5.31 -2.55
C ARG A 44 6.17 -4.82 -1.21
N ASN A 45 5.28 -4.44 -0.30
CA ASN A 45 5.64 -3.92 1.02
C ASN A 45 5.39 -4.92 2.17
N CYS A 46 5.01 -6.17 1.89
CA CYS A 46 4.56 -7.12 2.92
C CYS A 46 5.65 -7.47 3.93
N THR A 47 6.92 -7.45 3.52
CA THR A 47 8.09 -7.66 4.40
C THR A 47 8.24 -6.54 5.42
N HIS A 48 7.85 -5.30 5.08
CA HIS A 48 7.98 -4.13 5.95
C HIS A 48 6.68 -3.78 6.71
N MET A 49 5.61 -4.57 6.58
CA MET A 49 4.31 -4.24 7.19
C MET A 49 4.20 -4.62 8.67
N TYR A 50 4.99 -5.61 9.12
CA TYR A 50 5.08 -6.02 10.53
C TYR A 50 6.30 -5.45 11.26
N ASP A 51 7.24 -4.85 10.52
CA ASP A 51 8.34 -4.11 11.12
C ASP A 51 7.81 -2.77 11.66
N ILE A 52 8.28 -2.41 12.86
CA ILE A 52 8.16 -1.07 13.44
C ILE A 52 8.55 -0.05 12.34
N PRO A 53 7.82 1.08 12.16
CA PRO A 53 8.00 1.94 10.99
C PRO A 53 9.32 2.70 11.06
N THR A 54 10.40 2.08 10.61
CA THR A 54 11.64 2.79 10.25
C THR A 54 11.50 3.23 8.80
N TYR A 55 10.83 4.36 8.59
CA TYR A 55 10.75 5.02 7.28
C TYR A 55 12.16 5.41 6.84
N TYR A 56 12.76 4.61 5.95
CA TYR A 56 14.04 4.90 5.33
C TYR A 56 13.79 5.32 3.86
N PRO A 57 13.78 6.63 3.55
CA PRO A 57 13.44 7.14 2.21
C PRO A 57 14.38 6.66 1.07
N HIS A 58 15.53 6.08 1.40
CA HIS A 58 16.50 5.55 0.44
C HIS A 58 16.18 4.14 -0.10
N THR A 59 15.23 3.40 0.51
CA THR A 59 14.84 2.06 0.04
C THR A 59 13.80 2.11 -1.08
N ALA A 60 13.12 3.25 -1.26
CA ALA A 60 12.11 3.46 -2.29
C ALA A 60 12.67 3.59 -3.72
N GLN A 61 13.99 3.73 -3.89
CA GLN A 61 14.67 3.97 -5.18
C GLN A 61 15.68 2.88 -5.57
N LYS A 62 15.62 1.67 -5.00
CA LYS A 62 16.38 0.54 -5.53
C LYS A 62 15.53 -0.28 -6.51
N LYS A 63 15.47 0.19 -7.76
CA LYS A 63 15.27 -0.68 -8.91
C LYS A 63 15.91 -0.10 -10.16
#